data_AF-A0AAD4GDE1-F1
#
_entry.id   AF-A0AAD4GDE1-F1
#
_cell.length_a   1.000
_cell.length_b   1.000
_cell.length_c   1.000
_cell.angle_alpha   90.00
_cell.angle_beta   90.00
_cell.angle_gamma   90.00
#
_symmetry.space_group_name_H-M   'P 1'
#
loop_
_entity.id
_entity.type
_entity.pdbx_description
1 polymer ?
#
loop_
_entity_poly.entity_id
_entity_poly.type
_entity_poly.pdbx_seq_one_letter_code
_entity_poly.pdbx_strand_id
1 'polypeptide(L)' 'MSGLYVTPTEALLQVAKQHPLKSAVNCGENQWSYAALWARVRQIADRILDLCDAGNSIGLHMG' A
#
# COMPACT_ATOMS: atom_id res chain seq x y z
N MET A 1 8.12 24.21 14.03
CA MET A 1 6.92 23.48 13.56
C MET A 1 7.39 22.26 12.80
N SER A 2 7.47 21.12 13.46
CA SER A 2 7.84 19.85 12.82
C SER A 2 6.59 19.33 12.10
N GLY A 3 6.50 19.55 10.79
CA GLY A 3 5.46 18.91 9.98
C GLY A 3 5.53 17.41 10.23
N LEU A 4 4.42 16.81 10.65
CA LEU A 4 4.28 15.36 10.75
C LEU A 4 4.54 14.78 9.36
N TYR A 5 5.75 14.28 9.14
CA TYR A 5 6.10 13.53 7.94
C TYR A 5 5.38 12.19 8.03
N VAL A 6 4.14 12.17 7.53
CA VAL A 6 3.38 10.93 7.34
C VAL A 6 3.97 10.23 6.13
N THR A 7 4.41 8.98 6.30
CA THR A 7 4.87 8.16 5.19
C THR A 7 3.69 7.85 4.25
N PRO A 8 3.92 7.63 2.95
CA PRO A 8 2.84 7.26 2.03
C PRO A 8 2.03 6.04 2.50
N THR A 9 2.68 5.07 3.15
CA THR A 9 2.04 3.88 3.71
C THR A 9 1.12 4.21 4.89
N GLU A 10 1.54 5.11 5.78
CA GLU A 10 0.70 5.57 6.90
C GLU A 10 -0.49 6.39 6.40
N ALA A 11 -0.31 7.23 5.38
CA ALA A 11 -1.39 7.96 4.74
C ALA A 11 -2.41 6.99 4.12
N LEU A 12 -1.94 5.95 3.41
CA LEU A 12 -2.80 4.91 2.85
C LEU A 12 -3.60 4.18 3.95
N LEU A 13 -2.94 3.79 5.04
CA LEU A 13 -3.61 3.14 6.18
C LEU A 13 -4.70 4.04 6.77
N GLN A 14 -4.42 5.33 6.94
CA GLN A 14 -5.38 6.29 7.47
C GLN A 14 -6.62 6.39 6.57
N VAL A 15 -6.43 6.51 5.26
CA VAL A 15 -7.55 6.58 4.30
C VAL A 15 -8.32 5.26 4.26
N ALA A 16 -7.65 4.12 4.30
CA ALA A 16 -8.30 2.80 4.34
C ALA A 16 -9.17 2.62 5.61
N LYS A 17 -8.75 3.17 6.75
CA LYS A 17 -9.57 3.18 7.98
C LYS A 17 -10.77 4.10 7.88
N GLN A 18 -10.60 5.30 7.31
CA GLN A 18 -11.67 6.30 7.24
C GLN A 18 -12.69 6.01 6.13
N HIS A 19 -12.25 5.42 5.02
CA HIS A 19 -13.03 5.25 3.81
C HIS A 19 -12.82 3.86 3.17
N PRO A 20 -13.09 2.76 3.90
CA PRO A 20 -12.69 1.40 3.49
C PRO A 20 -13.28 0.95 2.15
N LEU A 21 -14.50 1.38 1.83
CA LEU A 21 -15.22 0.97 0.62
C LEU A 21 -15.09 1.95 -0.56
N LYS A 22 -14.44 3.12 -0.37
CA LYS A 22 -14.22 4.05 -1.48
C LYS A 22 -13.24 3.44 -2.48
N SER A 23 -13.46 3.71 -3.76
CA SER A 23 -12.56 3.34 -4.85
C SER A 23 -11.17 3.95 -4.63
N ALA A 24 -10.13 3.14 -4.71
CA ALA A 24 -8.72 3.55 -4.59
C ALA A 24 -7.96 3.39 -5.90
N VAL A 25 -8.21 2.29 -6.63
CA VAL A 25 -7.57 1.99 -7.92
C VAL A 25 -8.62 1.52 -8.90
N ASN A 26 -8.54 2.03 -10.12
CA ASN A 26 -9.29 1.54 -11.27
C ASN A 26 -8.26 1.11 -12.33
N CYS A 27 -8.21 -0.19 -12.65
CA CYS A 27 -7.31 -0.74 -13.64
C CYS A 27 -8.09 -1.71 -14.55
N GLY A 28 -8.46 -1.24 -15.74
CA GLY A 28 -9.35 -1.98 -16.64
C GLY A 28 -10.70 -2.27 -15.98
N GLU A 29 -11.11 -3.53 -15.98
CA GLU A 29 -12.34 -4.01 -15.33
C GLU A 29 -12.19 -4.23 -13.81
N ASN A 30 -10.96 -4.11 -13.28
CA ASN A 30 -10.70 -4.34 -11.87
C ASN A 30 -10.74 -3.02 -11.09
N GLN A 31 -11.71 -2.91 -10.19
CA GLN A 31 -11.82 -1.82 -9.24
C GLN A 31 -11.50 -2.31 -7.83
N TRP A 32 -10.57 -1.63 -7.16
CA TRP A 32 -10.17 -1.96 -5.79
C TRP A 32 -10.54 -0.82 -4.85
N SER A 33 -11.14 -1.18 -3.71
CA SER A 33 -11.40 -0.25 -2.61
C SER A 33 -10.13 0.03 -1.81
N TYR A 34 -10.10 1.10 -1.00
CA TYR A 34 -8.96 1.38 -0.12
C TYR A 34 -8.67 0.24 0.87
N ALA A 35 -9.69 -0.45 1.38
CA ALA A 35 -9.49 -1.62 2.24
C ALA A 35 -8.84 -2.79 1.47
N ALA A 36 -9.31 -3.08 0.25
CA ALA A 36 -8.74 -4.13 -0.59
C ALA A 36 -7.29 -3.82 -0.99
N LEU A 37 -7.01 -2.56 -1.34
CA LEU A 37 -5.66 -2.10 -1.66
C LEU A 37 -4.73 -2.24 -0.45
N TRP A 38 -5.16 -1.79 0.74
CA TRP A 38 -4.36 -1.92 1.96
C TRP A 38 -4.05 -3.39 2.28
N ALA A 39 -5.06 -4.26 2.21
CA ALA A 39 -4.88 -5.70 2.43
C ALA A 39 -3.84 -6.28 1.46
N ARG A 40 -3.89 -5.89 0.18
CA ARG A 40 -2.92 -6.34 -0.80
C ARG A 40 -1.51 -5.83 -0.53
N VAL A 41 -1.36 -4.55 -0.21
CA VAL A 41 -0.06 -3.95 0.15
C VAL A 41 0.54 -4.68 1.34
N ARG A 42 -0.26 -4.99 2.37
CA ARG A 42 0.22 -5.72 3.54
C ARG A 42 0.69 -7.14 3.19
N GLN A 43 -0.09 -7.87 2.40
CA GLN A 43 0.29 -9.21 1.92
C GLN A 43 1.61 -9.20 1.12
N ILE A 44 1.84 -8.19 0.28
CA ILE A 44 3.09 -8.05 -0.47
C ILE A 44 4.24 -7.71 0.47
N ALA A 45 4.04 -6.77 1.41
CA ALA A 45 5.06 -6.34 2.36
C ALA A 45 5.51 -7.48 3.28
N ASP A 46 4.58 -8.29 3.80
CA ASP A 46 4.90 -9.44 4.64
C ASP A 46 5.78 -10.44 3.87
N ARG A 47 5.47 -10.71 2.59
CA ARG A 47 6.29 -11.58 1.73
C ARG A 47 7.65 -11.00 1.39
N ILE A 48 7.78 -9.68 1.27
CA ILE A 48 9.07 -9.03 1.00
C ILE A 48 9.98 -9.13 2.22
N LEU A 49 9.44 -8.91 3.42
CA LEU A 49 10.20 -9.03 4.67
C LEU A 49 10.76 -10.45 4.84
N ASP A 50 10.02 -11.47 4.43
CA ASP A 50 10.52 -12.86 4.43
C ASP A 50 11.69 -13.08 3.45
N LEU A 51 11.84 -12.23 2.44
CA LEU A 51 12.80 -12.40 1.34
C LEU A 51 14.02 -11.47 1.45
N CYS A 52 13.91 -10.35 2.17
CA CYS A 52 14.94 -9.31 2.15
C CYS A 52 14.89 -8.40 3.38
N ASP A 53 16.07 -8.02 3.89
CA ASP A 53 16.21 -7.05 4.98
C ASP A 53 15.71 -5.65 4.59
N ALA A 54 15.30 -4.89 5.61
CA ALA A 54 14.86 -3.52 5.46
C ALA A 54 15.96 -2.62 4.88
N GLY A 55 15.58 -1.70 3.98
CA GLY A 55 16.49 -0.72 3.37
C GLY A 55 17.11 -1.15 2.03
N ASN A 56 16.93 -2.41 1.64
CA ASN A 56 17.38 -2.91 0.35
C ASN A 56 16.42 -2.49 -0.77
N SER A 57 16.98 -2.18 -1.94
CA SER A 57 16.20 -1.86 -3.13
C SER A 57 15.53 -3.10 -3.71
N ILE A 58 14.30 -2.95 -4.18
CA ILE A 58 13.52 -4.04 -4.78
C ILE A 58 13.31 -3.74 -6.26
N GLY A 59 13.75 -4.65 -7.12
CA GLY A 59 13.51 -4.57 -8.56
C GLY A 59 12.04 -4.87 -8.87
N LEU A 60 11.37 -3.95 -9.58
CA LEU A 60 10.01 -4.14 -10.08
C LEU A 60 10.10 -4.49 -11.58
N HIS A 61 9.82 -5.75 -11.92
CA HIS A 61 9.68 -6.19 -13.31
C HIS A 61 8.20 -6.34 -13.65
N MET A 62 7.66 -5.40 -14.41
CA MET A 62 6.29 -5.45 -14.94
C MET A 62 6.38 -5.71 -16.44
N GLY A 63 5.83 -6.85 -16.87
CA GLY A 63 5.80 -7.28 -18.28
C GLY A 63 4.63 -6.73 -19.06
#